data_AF-A0A6G3X6V6-F1
#
_entry.id   AF-A0A6G3X6V6-F1
#
_cell.length_a   1.000
_cell.length_b   1.000
_cell.length_c   1.000
_cell.angle_alpha   90.00
_cell.angle_beta   90.00
_cell.angle_gamma   90.00
#
_symmetry.space_group_name_H-M   'P 1'
#
loop_
_entity.id
_entity.type
_entity.pdbx_description
1 polymer ?
#
loop_
_entity_poly.entity_id
_entity_poly.type
_entity_poly.pdbx_seq_one_letter_code
_entity_poly.pdbx_strand_id
1 'polypeptide(L)' 'MTDPALSELLDLALEAARRAGALLRDGRPADLGVAATKSSPIDVVTEMDIAAEKLIT' A
#
# COMPACT_ATOMS: atom_id res chain seq x y z
N MET A 1 -26.77 -6.79 -13.62
CA MET A 1 -26.43 -5.41 -13.23
C MET A 1 -25.63 -5.50 -11.95
N THR A 2 -24.43 -4.94 -11.91
CA THR A 2 -23.67 -4.76 -10.66
C THR A 2 -24.34 -3.67 -9.82
N ASP A 3 -24.28 -3.83 -8.50
CA ASP A 3 -24.73 -2.80 -7.56
C ASP A 3 -23.90 -1.52 -7.80
N PRO A 4 -24.55 -0.35 -8.01
CA PRO A 4 -23.85 0.92 -8.20
C PRO A 4 -22.87 1.24 -7.07
N ALA A 5 -23.23 0.96 -5.81
CA ALA A 5 -22.37 1.24 -4.66
C ALA A 5 -21.11 0.35 -4.65
N LEU A 6 -21.23 -0.91 -5.08
CA LEU A 6 -20.07 -1.80 -5.23
C LEU A 6 -19.16 -1.34 -6.38
N SER A 7 -19.73 -0.73 -7.42
CA SER A 7 -18.96 -0.21 -8.56
C SER A 7 -18.14 1.02 -8.14
N GLU A 8 -18.73 1.94 -7.38
CA GLU A 8 -18.02 3.11 -6.83
C GLU A 8 -16.90 2.71 -5.85
N LEU A 9 -17.16 1.73 -4.98
CA LEU A 9 -16.14 1.18 -4.08
C LEU A 9 -14.99 0.52 -4.84
N LEU A 10 -15.29 -0.20 -5.92
CA LEU A 10 -14.28 -0.81 -6.77
C LEU A 10 -13.41 0.26 -7.45
N ASP A 11 -14.01 1.31 -8.00
CA ASP A 11 -13.27 2.40 -8.63
C ASP A 11 -12.34 3.10 -7.64
N LEU A 12 -12.82 3.38 -6.43
CA LEU A 12 -12.01 3.94 -5.35
C LEU A 12 -10.85 3.01 -4.96
N ALA A 13 -11.12 1.71 -4.78
CA ALA A 13 -10.10 0.73 -4.40
C ALA A 13 -9.02 0.60 -5.49
N LEU A 14 -9.41 0.59 -6.76
CA LEU A 14 -8.47 0.55 -7.88
C LEU A 14 -7.59 1.80 -7.93
N GLU A 15 -8.16 2.97 -7.67
CA GLU A 15 -7.37 4.22 -7.62
C GLU A 15 -6.38 4.23 -6.45
N ALA A 16 -6.82 3.86 -5.26
CA ALA A 16 -5.94 3.72 -4.09
C ALA A 16 -4.79 2.74 -4.36
N ALA A 17 -5.09 1.58 -4.97
CA ALA A 17 -4.09 0.57 -5.32
C ALA A 17 -3.08 1.07 -6.35
N ARG A 18 -3.51 1.80 -7.38
CA ARG A 18 -2.61 2.40 -8.39
C ARG A 18 -1.67 3.41 -7.74
N ARG A 19 -2.19 4.29 -6.89
CA ARG A 19 -1.39 5.30 -6.19
C ARG A 19 -0.38 4.69 -5.24
N ALA A 20 -0.78 3.71 -4.43
CA ALA A 20 0.13 2.99 -3.55
C ALA A 20 1.20 2.23 -4.34
N GLY A 21 0.83 1.57 -5.45
CA GLY A 21 1.77 0.88 -6.34
C GLY A 21 2.79 1.82 -6.99
N ALA A 22 2.38 3.02 -7.39
CA ALA A 22 3.29 4.05 -7.90
C ALA A 22 4.25 4.53 -6.80
N LEU A 23 3.75 4.80 -5.59
CA LEU A 23 4.57 5.17 -4.44
C LEU A 23 5.62 4.09 -4.13
N LEU A 24 5.22 2.82 -4.12
CA LEU A 24 6.11 1.69 -3.85
C LEU A 24 7.21 1.53 -4.90
N ARG A 25 6.86 1.68 -6.17
CA ARG A 25 7.79 1.49 -7.30
C ARG A 25 8.74 2.67 -7.44
N ASP A 26 8.21 3.89 -7.40
CA ASP A 26 8.95 5.09 -7.79
C ASP A 26 9.59 5.78 -6.57
N GLY A 27 9.03 5.58 -5.38
CA GLY A 27 9.50 6.18 -4.12
C GLY A 27 10.50 5.32 -3.33
N ARG A 28 10.86 4.12 -3.82
CA ARG A 28 11.73 3.19 -3.09
C ARG A 28 13.15 3.75 -2.95
N PRO A 29 13.64 3.99 -1.71
CA PRO A 29 15.00 4.47 -1.50
C PRO A 29 16.02 3.34 -1.73
N ALA A 30 17.26 3.74 -2.08
CA ALA A 30 18.34 2.80 -2.37
C ALA A 30 18.82 2.06 -1.11
N ASP A 31 18.68 2.69 0.06
CA ASP A 31 19.05 2.20 1.38
C ASP A 31 17.84 1.65 2.17
N LEU A 32 16.77 1.26 1.46
CA LEU A 32 15.55 0.72 2.08
C LEU A 32 15.89 -0.40 3.08
N GLY A 33 15.51 -0.16 4.34
CA GLY A 33 15.75 -1.07 5.46
C GLY A 33 14.47 -1.61 6.10
N VAL A 34 14.68 -2.43 7.13
CA VAL A 34 13.61 -2.92 8.00
C VAL A 34 13.25 -1.83 9.01
N ALA A 35 12.00 -1.38 8.98
CA ALA A 35 11.44 -0.43 9.94
C ALA A 35 10.89 -1.13 11.19
N ALA A 36 10.28 -2.31 11.01
CA ALA A 36 9.80 -3.16 12.10
C ALA A 36 9.71 -4.62 11.64
N THR A 37 9.44 -5.53 12.57
CA THR A 37 9.03 -6.90 12.27
C THR A 37 7.66 -7.15 12.86
N LYS A 38 6.88 -8.04 12.24
CA LYS A 38 5.62 -8.50 12.81
C LYS A 38 5.90 -9.53 13.92
N SER A 39 4.97 -10.45 14.15
CA SER A 39 5.16 -11.54 15.12
C SER A 39 6.29 -12.51 14.73
N SER A 40 6.69 -12.53 13.46
CA SER A 40 7.80 -13.33 12.96
C SER A 40 8.99 -12.44 12.56
N PRO A 41 10.24 -12.79 12.90
CA PRO A 41 11.42 -11.99 12.58
C PRO A 41 11.73 -11.93 11.08
N ILE A 42 11.16 -12.83 10.27
CA ILE A 42 11.28 -12.80 8.81
C ILE A 42 10.13 -12.05 8.12
N ASP A 43 9.10 -11.67 8.88
CA ASP A 43 7.98 -10.87 8.38
C ASP A 43 8.26 -9.40 8.65
N VAL A 44 9.04 -8.79 7.77
CA VAL A 44 9.55 -7.42 7.91
C VAL A 44 8.53 -6.41 7.40
N VAL A 45 8.51 -5.26 8.07
CA VAL A 45 7.82 -4.03 7.65
C VAL A 45 8.91 -3.02 7.33
N THR A 46 8.77 -2.33 6.21
CA THR A 46 9.66 -1.25 5.76
C THR A 46 8.96 0.10 5.88
N GLU A 47 9.70 1.18 5.65
CA GLU A 47 9.10 2.52 5.57
C GLU A 47 8.07 2.64 4.45
N MET A 48 8.20 1.82 3.39
CA MET A 48 7.29 1.83 2.25
C MET A 48 5.92 1.28 2.62
N ASP A 49 5.86 0.26 3.46
CA ASP A 49 4.60 -0.30 3.98
C ASP A 49 3.84 0.77 4.79
N ILE A 50 4.55 1.46 5.68
CA ILE A 50 3.99 2.53 6.51
C ILE A 50 3.51 3.71 5.64
N ALA A 51 4.28 4.07 4.61
CA ALA A 51 3.92 5.14 3.69
C ALA A 51 2.69 4.78 2.83
N ALA A 52 2.60 3.54 2.36
CA ALA A 52 1.45 3.04 1.61
C ALA A 52 0.19 2.98 2.47
N GLU A 53 0.30 2.51 3.72
CA GLU A 53 -0.82 2.49 4.68
C GLU A 53 -1.36 3.92 4.91
N LYS A 54 -0.48 4.88 5.24
CA LYS A 54 -0.84 6.29 5.43
C LYS A 54 -1.43 6.96 4.18
N LEU A 55 -1.11 6.48 2.99
CA LEU A 55 -1.68 7.01 1.74
C LEU A 55 -3.13 6.55 1.55
N ILE A 56 -3.47 5.36 2.05
CA ILE A 56 -4.78 4.73 1.84
C ILE A 56 -5.77 5.10 2.94
N THR A 57 -5.31 5.27 4.18
CA THR A 57 -6.15 5.54 5.38
C THR A 57 -6.09 6.99 5.83
#